data_AF-A0A7C6LWZ2-F1
#
_entry.id   AF-A0A7C6LWZ2-F1
#
_cell.length_a   1.000
_cell.length_b   1.000
_cell.length_c   1.000
_cell.angle_alpha   90.00
_cell.angle_beta   90.00
_cell.angle_gamma   90.00
#
_symmetry.space_group_name_H-M   'P 1'
#
loop_
_entity.id
_entity.type
_entity.pdbx_description
1 polymer ?
#
loop_
_entity_poly.entity_id
_entity_poly.type
_entity_poly.pdbx_seq_one_letter_code
_entity_poly.pdbx_strand_id
1 'polypeptide(L)'
;PKMSWVRCDDGKQHRRHHCDNPCTDSPCGRMVYIYPEKNLRAYPGTIRGTQEWDETYKIRSVVEKSINHFKDSFCLAGRRTQNEKTLHADLLLAGITQLITVVLADRIHKHEYLRSLKPLIA
;
A
#
# COMPACT_ATOMS: atom_id res chain seq x y z
N PRO A 1 12.73 15.26 -16.26
CA PRO A 1 12.50 14.34 -17.42
C PRO A 1 13.32 14.79 -18.63
N LYS A 2 14.20 13.94 -19.18
CA LYS A 2 15.04 14.26 -20.36
C LYS A 2 14.25 14.12 -21.68
N MET A 3 13.03 14.62 -21.74
CA MET A 3 12.09 14.47 -22.88
C MET A 3 11.83 15.82 -23.52
N SER A 4 12.02 15.94 -24.83
CA SER A 4 11.74 17.16 -25.59
C SER A 4 11.06 16.85 -26.93
N TRP A 5 10.46 17.87 -27.52
CA TRP A 5 9.92 17.81 -28.89
C TRP A 5 11.05 18.08 -29.88
N VAL A 6 11.23 17.19 -30.85
CA VAL A 6 12.26 17.28 -31.89
C VAL A 6 11.58 17.17 -33.24
N ARG A 7 11.92 18.07 -34.16
CA ARG A 7 11.46 18.00 -35.56
C ARG A 7 12.27 16.92 -36.27
N CYS A 8 11.59 15.91 -36.80
CA CYS A 8 12.23 14.83 -37.53
C CYS A 8 12.18 15.09 -39.05
N ASP A 9 12.87 14.24 -39.81
CA ASP A 9 13.05 14.38 -41.26
C ASP A 9 11.73 14.31 -42.05
N ASP A 10 10.69 13.73 -41.43
CA ASP A 10 9.31 13.71 -41.95
C ASP A 10 8.58 15.06 -41.79
N GLY A 11 9.28 16.10 -41.31
CA GLY A 11 8.76 17.45 -41.11
C GLY A 11 7.86 17.61 -39.87
N LYS A 12 7.54 16.52 -39.17
CA LYS A 12 6.65 16.49 -38.00
C LYS A 12 7.45 16.60 -36.69
N GLN A 13 6.80 17.05 -35.63
CA GLN A 13 7.38 17.04 -34.29
C GLN A 13 7.08 15.72 -33.59
N HIS A 14 8.14 15.06 -33.13
CA HIS A 14 8.06 13.83 -32.35
C HIS A 14 8.67 14.04 -30.97
N ARG A 15 8.16 13.34 -29.96
CA ARG A 15 8.77 13.29 -28.63
C ARG A 15 9.99 12.38 -28.67
N ARG A 16 11.17 12.90 -28.32
CA ARG A 16 12.38 12.09 -28.12
C ARG A 16 12.93 12.21 -26.70
N HIS A 17 13.44 11.09 -26.19
CA HIS A 17 14.21 11.07 -24.95
C HIS A 17 15.71 11.27 -25.24
N HIS A 18 16.42 11.87 -24.28
CA HIS A 18 17.87 12.16 -24.36
C HIS A 18 18.63 11.51 -23.20
N CYS A 19 18.24 10.28 -22.86
CA CYS A 19 18.85 9.52 -21.77
C CYS A 19 20.16 8.89 -22.23
N ASP A 20 21.24 9.06 -21.46
CA ASP A 20 22.58 8.54 -21.80
C ASP A 20 22.60 7.01 -21.79
N ASN A 21 21.83 6.38 -20.89
CA ASN A 21 21.61 4.94 -20.86
C ASN A 21 20.10 4.65 -20.96
N PRO A 22 19.56 4.44 -22.18
CA PRO A 22 18.13 4.26 -22.38
C PRO A 22 17.64 2.93 -21.80
N CYS A 23 16.46 2.96 -21.17
CA CYS A 23 15.83 1.77 -20.61
C CYS A 23 14.90 1.04 -21.61
N THR A 24 14.72 1.57 -22.82
CA THR A 24 13.87 1.03 -23.89
C THR A 24 14.38 1.50 -25.25
N ASP A 25 14.18 0.69 -26.29
CA ASP A 25 14.53 1.07 -27.68
C ASP A 25 13.55 2.06 -28.32
N SER A 26 12.43 2.37 -27.64
CA SER A 26 11.43 3.32 -28.13
C SER A 26 12.02 4.74 -28.26
N PRO A 27 11.84 5.42 -29.41
CA PRO A 27 12.35 6.79 -29.61
C PRO A 27 11.83 7.82 -28.61
N CYS A 28 10.62 7.61 -28.06
CA CYS A 28 10.03 8.47 -27.03
C CYS A 28 10.33 7.98 -25.59
N GLY A 29 11.09 6.90 -25.45
CA GLY A 29 11.47 6.30 -24.19
C GLY A 29 10.33 5.51 -23.54
N ARG A 30 10.54 5.08 -22.29
CA ARG A 30 9.53 4.37 -21.51
C ARG A 30 8.36 5.28 -21.18
N MET A 31 7.18 4.97 -21.71
CA MET A 31 5.93 5.61 -21.34
C MET A 31 5.25 4.86 -20.19
N VAL A 32 4.81 5.58 -19.15
CA VAL A 32 4.05 5.02 -18.04
C VAL A 32 2.67 5.68 -18.04
N TYR A 33 1.65 4.93 -18.47
CA TYR A 33 0.25 5.36 -18.51
C TYR A 33 -0.48 5.03 -17.21
N ILE A 34 0.14 5.35 -16.08
CA ILE A 34 -0.47 5.15 -14.77
C ILE A 34 -0.70 6.53 -14.20
N TYR A 35 -1.97 6.87 -14.02
CA TYR A 35 -2.31 8.10 -13.31
C TYR A 35 -1.78 8.04 -11.88
N PRO A 36 -1.23 9.14 -11.33
CA PRO A 36 -0.68 9.15 -9.97
C PRO A 36 -1.61 8.52 -8.92
N GLU A 37 -2.90 8.83 -8.98
CA GLU A 37 -3.94 8.31 -8.09
C GLU A 37 -4.21 6.81 -8.22
N LYS A 38 -3.83 6.19 -9.35
CA LYS A 38 -3.98 4.74 -9.58
C LYS A 38 -2.83 3.94 -8.98
N ASN A 39 -1.70 4.57 -8.66
CA ASN A 39 -0.56 3.89 -8.04
C ASN A 39 0.15 4.79 -7.04
N LEU A 40 -0.50 4.97 -5.90
CA LEU A 40 -0.01 5.78 -4.77
C LEU A 40 1.35 5.27 -4.22
N ARG A 41 1.71 4.00 -4.48
CA ARG A 41 3.02 3.46 -4.10
C ARG A 41 4.13 4.02 -5.00
N ALA A 42 3.89 4.04 -6.31
CA ALA A 42 4.82 4.59 -7.28
C ALA A 42 4.85 6.13 -7.23
N TYR A 43 3.69 6.75 -7.01
CA TYR A 43 3.46 8.19 -6.96
C TYR A 43 2.85 8.60 -5.62
N PRO A 44 3.66 8.63 -4.56
CA PRO A 44 3.16 9.06 -3.25
C PRO A 44 2.80 10.54 -3.26
N GLY A 45 1.79 10.91 -2.46
CA GLY A 45 1.38 12.32 -2.28
C GLY A 45 2.45 13.20 -1.62
N THR A 46 3.43 12.57 -0.96
CA THR A 46 4.58 13.22 -0.34
C THR A 46 5.85 12.90 -1.13
N ILE A 47 6.71 13.89 -1.35
CA ILE A 47 7.96 13.74 -2.09
C ILE A 47 8.92 12.80 -1.34
N ARG A 48 9.50 11.82 -2.03
CA ARG A 48 10.47 10.89 -1.42
C ARG A 48 11.74 11.61 -0.97
N GLY A 49 12.28 11.22 0.18
CA GLY A 49 13.49 11.81 0.76
C GLY A 49 13.23 13.07 1.59
N THR A 50 11.97 13.47 1.77
CA THR A 50 11.59 14.45 2.79
C THR A 50 11.38 13.77 4.15
N GLN A 51 11.47 14.54 5.22
CA GLN A 51 11.19 14.04 6.58
C GLN A 51 9.75 13.49 6.70
N GLU A 52 8.77 14.18 6.10
CA GLU A 52 7.37 13.75 6.08
C GLU A 52 7.20 12.38 5.40
N TRP A 53 7.93 12.13 4.31
CA TRP A 53 7.96 10.82 3.66
C TRP A 53 8.52 9.76 4.60
N ASP A 54 9.65 10.03 5.24
CA ASP A 54 10.30 9.05 6.13
C ASP A 54 9.45 8.71 7.35
N GLU A 55 8.77 9.71 7.94
CA GLU A 55 7.83 9.54 9.04
C GLU A 55 6.62 8.69 8.61
N THR A 56 6.00 9.03 7.47
CA THR A 56 4.83 8.29 6.95
C THR A 56 5.21 6.87 6.53
N TYR A 57 6.34 6.70 5.85
CA TYR A 57 6.76 5.41 5.31
C TYR A 57 7.14 4.40 6.41
N LYS A 58 7.65 4.87 7.56
CA LYS A 58 7.89 4.01 8.74
C LYS A 58 6.62 3.27 9.20
N ILE A 59 5.46 3.94 9.13
CA ILE A 59 4.17 3.39 9.57
C ILE A 59 3.71 2.23 8.66
N ARG A 60 4.11 2.22 7.38
CA ARG A 60 3.69 1.19 6.41
C ARG A 60 3.94 -0.24 6.91
N SER A 61 5.13 -0.49 7.46
CA SER A 61 5.50 -1.82 7.96
C SER A 61 4.58 -2.28 9.10
N VAL A 62 4.13 -1.34 9.94
CA VAL A 62 3.22 -1.60 11.04
C VAL A 62 1.81 -1.88 10.51
N VAL A 63 1.36 -1.12 9.52
CA VAL A 63 0.07 -1.34 8.85
C VAL A 63 0.02 -2.70 8.16
N GLU A 64 1.05 -3.08 7.40
CA GLU A 64 1.12 -4.38 6.73
C GLU A 64 1.08 -5.53 7.74
N LYS A 65 1.81 -5.42 8.85
CA LYS A 65 1.75 -6.41 9.95
C LYS A 65 0.37 -6.47 10.61
N SER A 66 -0.28 -5.32 10.81
CA SER A 66 -1.64 -5.24 11.36
C SER A 66 -2.66 -5.90 10.44
N ILE A 67 -2.58 -5.64 9.13
CA ILE A 67 -3.46 -6.28 8.13
C ILE A 67 -3.23 -7.80 8.10
N ASN A 68 -1.97 -8.26 8.17
CA ASN A 68 -1.69 -9.69 8.21
C ASN A 68 -2.29 -10.35 9.46
N HIS A 69 -2.04 -9.76 10.63
CA HIS A 69 -2.65 -10.21 11.89
C HIS A 69 -4.18 -10.23 11.81
N PHE A 70 -4.77 -9.18 11.24
CA PHE A 70 -6.20 -9.03 11.08
C PHE A 70 -6.80 -10.16 10.23
N LYS A 71 -6.13 -10.49 9.12
CA LYS A 71 -6.52 -11.56 8.20
C LYS A 71 -6.41 -12.95 8.81
N ASP A 72 -5.30 -13.21 9.50
CA ASP A 72 -4.97 -14.55 10.01
C ASP A 72 -5.66 -14.83 11.35
N SER A 73 -5.59 -13.91 12.30
CA SER A 73 -6.06 -14.13 13.68
C SER A 73 -7.57 -13.98 13.85
N PHE A 74 -8.22 -13.17 13.00
CA PHE A 74 -9.68 -13.01 12.99
C PHE A 74 -10.34 -13.74 11.81
N CYS A 75 -9.64 -14.75 11.26
CA CYS A 75 -10.18 -15.71 10.30
C CYS A 75 -10.76 -15.14 9.00
N LEU A 76 -10.44 -13.88 8.64
CA LEU A 76 -10.94 -13.26 7.41
C LEU A 76 -10.31 -13.85 6.13
N ALA A 77 -9.09 -14.38 6.23
CA ALA A 77 -8.40 -15.03 5.11
C ALA A 77 -8.99 -16.41 4.75
N GLY A 78 -9.42 -17.18 5.75
CA GLY A 78 -9.87 -18.56 5.60
C GLY A 78 -11.39 -18.76 5.56
N ARG A 79 -12.15 -17.69 5.31
CA ARG A 79 -13.62 -17.73 5.33
C ARG A 79 -14.20 -18.65 4.25
N ARG A 80 -15.26 -19.38 4.59
CA ARG A 80 -16.01 -20.25 3.65
C ARG A 80 -17.23 -19.58 3.04
N THR A 81 -17.72 -18.51 3.67
CA THR A 81 -18.93 -17.79 3.28
C THR A 81 -18.65 -16.81 2.14
N GLN A 82 -19.55 -16.79 1.14
CA GLN A 82 -19.48 -15.85 -0.01
C GLN A 82 -20.61 -14.81 0.00
N ASN A 83 -21.53 -14.87 0.96
CA ASN A 83 -22.60 -13.88 1.10
C ASN A 83 -22.01 -12.52 1.49
N GLU A 84 -22.27 -11.48 0.68
CA GLU A 84 -21.79 -10.11 0.90
C GLU A 84 -22.18 -9.56 2.28
N LYS A 85 -23.44 -9.73 2.69
CA LYS A 85 -23.93 -9.16 3.96
C LYS A 85 -23.23 -9.80 5.15
N THR A 86 -23.07 -11.11 5.13
CA THR A 86 -22.36 -11.85 6.17
C THR A 86 -20.89 -11.45 6.19
N LEU A 87 -20.25 -11.32 5.02
CA LEU A 87 -18.86 -10.92 4.91
C LEU A 87 -18.60 -9.51 5.44
N HIS A 88 -19.53 -8.59 5.18
CA HIS A 88 -19.47 -7.25 5.75
C HIS A 88 -19.61 -7.27 7.27
N ALA A 89 -20.57 -8.04 7.79
CA ALA A 89 -20.74 -8.19 9.24
C ALA A 89 -19.50 -8.83 9.90
N ASP A 90 -18.95 -9.90 9.33
CA ASP A 90 -17.74 -10.57 9.83
C ASP A 90 -16.54 -9.62 9.86
N LEU A 91 -16.38 -8.78 8.82
CA LEU A 91 -15.33 -7.76 8.77
C LEU A 91 -15.47 -6.74 9.91
N LEU A 92 -16.68 -6.26 10.18
CA LEU A 92 -16.94 -5.32 11.26
C LEU A 92 -16.70 -5.95 12.64
N LEU A 93 -17.17 -7.19 12.84
CA LEU A 93 -16.95 -7.94 14.08
C LEU A 93 -15.46 -8.20 14.32
N ALA A 94 -14.70 -8.57 13.29
CA ALA A 94 -13.24 -8.69 13.36
C ALA A 94 -12.59 -7.36 13.77
N GLY A 95 -13.04 -6.23 13.20
CA GLY A 95 -12.56 -4.90 13.57
C GLY A 95 -12.80 -4.56 15.04
N ILE A 96 -14.04 -4.76 15.51
CA ILE A 96 -14.41 -4.51 16.91
C ILE A 96 -13.59 -5.39 17.86
N THR A 97 -13.45 -6.68 17.55
CA THR A 97 -12.68 -7.61 18.38
C THR A 97 -11.19 -7.26 18.41
N GLN A 98 -10.61 -6.78 17.31
CA GLN A 98 -9.24 -6.24 17.31
C GLN A 98 -9.10 -5.04 18.25
N LEU A 99 -10.04 -4.09 18.23
CA LEU A 99 -10.01 -2.93 19.12
C LEU A 99 -10.16 -3.33 20.58
N ILE A 100 -11.08 -4.25 20.90
CA ILE A 100 -11.25 -4.79 22.26
C ILE A 100 -9.96 -5.48 22.73
N THR A 101 -9.29 -6.23 21.85
CA THR A 101 -8.01 -6.88 22.15
C THR A 101 -6.94 -5.85 22.54
N VAL A 102 -6.86 -4.74 21.81
CA VAL A 102 -5.94 -3.63 22.11
C VAL A 102 -6.24 -3.02 23.48
N VAL A 103 -7.51 -2.72 23.75
CA VAL A 103 -7.94 -2.15 25.04
C VAL A 103 -7.61 -3.13 26.18
N LEU A 104 -7.91 -4.42 26.02
CA LEU A 104 -7.64 -5.43 27.03
C LEU A 104 -6.14 -5.55 27.32
N ALA A 105 -5.31 -5.66 26.29
CA ALA A 105 -3.86 -5.79 26.41
C ALA A 105 -3.23 -4.58 27.14
N ASP A 106 -3.74 -3.37 26.87
CA ASP A 106 -3.32 -2.15 27.57
C ASP A 106 -3.73 -2.16 29.04
N ARG A 107 -4.97 -2.58 29.35
CA ARG A 107 -5.48 -2.65 30.73
C ARG A 107 -4.76 -3.66 31.61
N ILE A 108 -4.26 -4.76 31.04
CA ILE A 108 -3.46 -5.75 31.76
C ILE A 108 -1.95 -5.43 31.72
N HIS A 109 -1.56 -4.27 31.16
CA HIS A 109 -0.18 -3.84 30.96
C HIS A 109 0.71 -4.84 30.20
N LYS A 110 0.11 -5.65 29.32
CA LYS A 110 0.83 -6.61 28.46
C LYS A 110 0.76 -6.17 27.01
N HIS A 111 1.49 -5.11 26.68
CA HIS A 111 1.53 -4.53 25.33
C HIS A 111 2.06 -5.50 24.25
N GLU A 112 2.78 -6.54 24.66
CA GLU A 112 3.17 -7.65 23.78
C GLU A 112 1.97 -8.38 23.14
N TYR A 113 0.78 -8.33 23.77
CA TYR A 113 -0.42 -9.01 23.27
C TYR A 113 -1.35 -8.11 22.44
N LEU A 114 -0.96 -6.87 22.14
CA LEU A 114 -1.74 -5.95 21.29
C LEU A 114 -2.12 -6.56 19.92
N ARG A 115 -1.34 -7.52 19.44
CA ARG A 115 -1.55 -8.24 18.17
C ARG A 115 -1.56 -9.76 18.39
N SER A 116 -2.06 -10.23 19.53
CA SER A 116 -2.14 -11.67 19.78
C SER A 116 -3.39 -11.95 20.60
N LEU A 117 -4.39 -12.54 19.94
CA LEU A 117 -5.64 -12.92 20.61
C LEU A 117 -5.44 -14.21 21.43
N LYS A 118 -4.65 -15.17 20.92
CA LYS A 118 -4.50 -16.50 21.51
C LYS A 118 -4.07 -16.50 22.99
N PRO A 119 -3.09 -15.68 23.43
CA PRO A 119 -2.67 -15.62 24.83
C PRO A 119 -3.71 -15.00 25.77
N LEU A 120 -4.73 -14.32 25.23
CA LEU A 120 -5.75 -13.60 26.01
C LEU A 120 -7.02 -14.44 26.23
N ILE A 121 -7.19 -15.51 25.46
CA ILE A 121 -8.37 -16.39 25.48
C ILE A 121 -8.06 -17.78 26.04
N ALA A 122 -6.79 -18.07 26.33
CA ALA A 122 -6.29 -19.35 26.83
C ALA A 122 -6.12 -19.33 28.35
#